data_AF-A0A530APW5-F1
#
_entry.id   AF-A0A530APW5-F1
#
_cell.length_a   1.000
_cell.length_b   1.000
_cell.length_c   1.000
_cell.angle_alpha   90.00
_cell.angle_beta   90.00
_cell.angle_gamma   90.00
#
_symmetry.space_group_name_H-M   'P 1'
#
loop_
_entity.id
_entity.type
_entity.pdbx_description
1 polymer ?
#
loop_
_entity_poly.entity_id
_entity_poly.type
_entity_poly.pdbx_seq_one_letter_code
_entity_poly.pdbx_strand_id
1 'polypeptide(L)'
;NRLAGKNVSQFINDFRIAEACRLLSETDMSVTAAMLESGFQTKSNFNREFRRVTSLSPASWRERSRSEALAVVARVGAKDT
;
A
#
# COMPACT_ATOMS: atom_id res chain seq x y z
N ASN A 1 -11.38 -23.24 8.51
CA ASN A 1 -10.02 -22.73 8.75
C ASN A 1 -10.07 -21.30 9.31
N ARG A 2 -10.47 -21.14 10.59
CA ARG A 2 -10.38 -19.88 11.36
C ARG A 2 -9.69 -20.22 12.67
N LEU A 3 -8.48 -19.70 12.84
CA LEU A 3 -7.85 -19.55 14.14
C LEU A 3 -7.70 -18.03 14.29
N ALA A 4 -8.36 -17.44 15.29
CA ALA A 4 -8.29 -16.02 15.64
C ALA A 4 -8.77 -14.99 14.58
N GLY A 5 -10.09 -14.86 14.35
CA GLY A 5 -10.72 -13.67 13.74
C GLY A 5 -10.37 -13.31 12.27
N LYS A 6 -9.28 -13.86 11.74
CA LYS A 6 -8.80 -13.75 10.36
C LYS A 6 -8.65 -15.16 9.81
N ASN A 7 -9.00 -15.35 8.53
CA ASN A 7 -8.71 -16.60 7.83
C ASN A 7 -7.30 -16.53 7.20
N VAL A 8 -6.78 -17.68 6.76
CA VAL A 8 -5.42 -17.78 6.18
C VAL A 8 -5.25 -16.85 4.98
N SER A 9 -6.25 -16.74 4.10
CA SER A 9 -6.19 -15.82 2.96
C SER A 9 -6.06 -14.38 3.41
N GLN A 10 -6.70 -14.00 4.51
CA GLN A 10 -6.63 -12.65 5.04
C GLN A 10 -5.23 -12.31 5.54
N PHE A 11 -4.60 -13.24 6.25
CA PHE A 11 -3.22 -13.11 6.71
C PHE A 11 -2.27 -12.94 5.53
N ILE A 12 -2.34 -13.79 4.51
CA ILE A 12 -1.51 -13.67 3.30
C ILE A 12 -1.74 -12.33 2.61
N ASN A 13 -3.01 -11.92 2.48
CA ASN A 13 -3.34 -10.65 1.84
C ASN A 13 -2.81 -9.44 2.63
N ASP A 14 -2.70 -9.50 3.96
CA ASP A 14 -2.07 -8.43 4.75
C ASP A 14 -0.60 -8.22 4.31
N PHE A 15 0.18 -9.29 4.13
CA PHE A 15 1.56 -9.19 3.62
C PHE A 15 1.62 -8.67 2.18
N ARG A 16 0.73 -9.16 1.31
CA ARG A 16 0.69 -8.70 -0.09
C ARG A 16 0.35 -7.22 -0.19
N ILE A 17 -0.58 -6.73 0.64
CA ILE A 17 -0.90 -5.30 0.67
C ILE A 17 0.27 -4.47 1.22
N ALA A 18 1.00 -4.97 2.21
CA ALA A 18 2.22 -4.29 2.68
C ALA A 18 3.26 -4.13 1.57
N GLU A 19 3.49 -5.18 0.77
CA GLU A 19 4.40 -5.10 -0.39
C GLU A 19 3.87 -4.17 -1.47
N ALA A 20 2.58 -4.21 -1.78
CA ALA A 20 1.97 -3.26 -2.71
C ALA A 20 2.16 -1.81 -2.26
N CYS A 21 1.99 -1.52 -0.96
CA CYS A 21 2.25 -0.19 -0.41
C CYS A 21 3.71 0.22 -0.65
N ARG A 22 4.67 -0.64 -0.29
CA ARG A 22 6.10 -0.38 -0.50
C ARG A 22 6.42 -0.05 -1.96
N LEU A 23 5.97 -0.88 -2.90
CA LEU A 23 6.16 -0.66 -4.33
C LEU A 23 5.52 0.66 -4.80
N LEU A 24 4.32 0.99 -4.30
CA LEU A 24 3.62 2.21 -4.68
C LEU A 24 4.29 3.49 -4.17
N SER A 25 5.03 3.44 -3.05
CA SER A 25 5.74 4.59 -2.46
C SER A 25 7.18 4.74 -2.93
N GLU A 26 7.88 3.63 -3.18
CA GLU A 26 9.32 3.64 -3.52
C GLU A 26 9.58 3.67 -5.03
N THR A 27 8.54 3.46 -5.85
CA THR A 27 8.69 3.36 -7.31
C THR A 27 7.55 4.08 -8.04
N ASP A 28 7.76 4.32 -9.34
CA ASP A 28 6.74 4.87 -10.26
C ASP A 28 5.90 3.78 -10.95
N MET A 29 5.91 2.54 -10.45
CA MET A 29 5.12 1.45 -11.03
C MET A 29 3.64 1.81 -11.15
N SER A 30 2.95 1.35 -12.19
CA SER A 30 1.50 1.50 -12.24
C SER A 30 0.82 0.75 -11.10
N VAL A 31 -0.39 1.15 -10.71
CA VAL A 31 -1.18 0.42 -9.70
C VAL A 31 -1.40 -1.04 -10.11
N THR A 32 -1.62 -1.28 -11.41
CA THR A 32 -1.79 -2.63 -11.96
C THR A 32 -0.51 -3.45 -11.84
N ALA A 33 0.66 -2.86 -12.11
CA ALA A 33 1.93 -3.56 -11.95
C ALA A 33 2.19 -3.91 -10.48
N ALA A 34 2.03 -2.95 -9.55
CA ALA A 34 2.19 -3.20 -8.13
C ALA A 34 1.20 -4.27 -7.60
N MET A 35 -0.03 -4.32 -8.12
CA MET A 35 -1.01 -5.37 -7.82
C MET A 35 -0.50 -6.76 -8.24
N LEU A 36 0.02 -6.88 -9.47
CA LEU A 36 0.50 -8.16 -10.00
C LEU A 36 1.76 -8.62 -9.27
N GLU A 37 2.73 -7.73 -9.06
CA GLU A 37 3.99 -8.03 -8.34
C GLU A 37 3.74 -8.39 -6.87
N SER A 38 2.74 -7.79 -6.22
CA SER A 38 2.32 -8.18 -4.87
C SER A 38 1.52 -9.50 -4.82
N GLY A 39 1.33 -10.18 -5.95
CA GLY A 39 0.73 -11.51 -6.02
C GLY A 39 -0.80 -11.53 -6.05
N PHE A 40 -1.46 -10.41 -6.38
CA PHE A 40 -2.90 -10.39 -6.66
C PHE A 40 -3.17 -10.62 -8.15
N GLN A 41 -4.03 -11.60 -8.45
CA GLN A 41 -4.41 -11.92 -9.83
C GLN A 41 -5.59 -11.08 -10.35
N THR A 42 -6.40 -10.51 -9.46
CA THR A 42 -7.61 -9.78 -9.84
C THR A 42 -7.70 -8.42 -9.16
N LYS A 43 -8.12 -7.42 -9.94
CA LYS A 43 -8.31 -6.03 -9.49
C LYS A 43 -9.35 -5.90 -8.38
N SER A 44 -10.45 -6.66 -8.46
CA SER A 44 -11.53 -6.59 -7.46
C SER A 44 -11.07 -7.11 -6.09
N ASN A 45 -10.28 -8.18 -6.06
CA ASN A 45 -9.70 -8.70 -4.81
C ASN A 45 -8.70 -7.70 -4.23
N PHE A 46 -7.75 -7.25 -5.06
CA PHE A 46 -6.75 -6.26 -4.67
C PHE A 46 -7.37 -5.00 -4.07
N ASN A 47 -8.30 -4.36 -4.79
CA ASN A 47 -8.91 -3.12 -4.32
C ASN A 47 -9.69 -3.29 -3.01
N ARG A 48 -10.36 -4.43 -2.82
CA ARG A 48 -11.09 -4.71 -1.58
C ARG A 48 -10.13 -4.87 -0.41
N GLU A 49 -9.09 -5.67 -0.57
CA GLU A 49 -8.11 -5.91 0.50
C GLU A 49 -7.27 -4.67 0.78
N PHE A 50 -6.88 -3.93 -0.26
CA PHE A 50 -6.13 -2.68 -0.12
C PHE A 50 -6.91 -1.66 0.72
N ARG A 51 -8.19 -1.47 0.40
CA ARG A 51 -9.06 -0.58 1.19
C ARG A 51 -9.29 -1.10 2.61
N ARG A 52 -9.42 -2.42 2.79
CA ARG A 52 -9.60 -3.00 4.13
C ARG A 52 -8.38 -2.75 5.02
N VAL A 53 -7.15 -2.81 4.48
CA VAL A 53 -5.91 -2.59 5.23
C VAL A 53 -5.59 -1.11 5.41
N THR A 54 -5.72 -0.31 4.35
CA THR A 54 -5.21 1.07 4.31
C THR A 54 -6.29 2.15 4.46
N SER A 55 -7.57 1.75 4.41
CA SER A 55 -8.74 2.64 4.30
C SER A 55 -8.79 3.51 3.04
N LEU A 56 -7.82 3.38 2.13
CA LEU A 56 -7.68 4.19 0.93
C LEU A 56 -7.75 3.35 -0.34
N SER A 57 -7.94 4.01 -1.48
CA SER A 57 -7.66 3.40 -2.78
C SER A 57 -6.15 3.39 -3.03
N PRO A 58 -5.61 2.48 -3.88
CA PRO A 58 -4.19 2.45 -4.20
C PRO A 58 -3.65 3.79 -4.75
N ALA A 59 -4.44 4.47 -5.59
CA ALA A 59 -4.06 5.76 -6.17
C ALA A 59 -4.02 6.87 -5.11
N SER A 60 -5.07 6.96 -4.28
CA SER A 60 -5.13 7.93 -3.18
C SER A 60 -4.06 7.67 -2.13
N TRP A 61 -3.74 6.41 -1.87
CA TRP A 61 -2.66 6.02 -0.96
C TRP A 61 -1.32 6.50 -1.49
N ARG A 62 -1.00 6.28 -2.77
CA ARG A 62 0.24 6.78 -3.38
C ARG A 62 0.38 8.29 -3.29
N GLU A 63 -0.67 9.03 -3.62
CA GLU A 63 -0.67 10.49 -3.55
C GLU A 63 -0.38 10.96 -2.13
N ARG A 64 -1.08 10.38 -1.15
CA ARG A 64 -0.87 10.68 0.26
C ARG A 64 0.56 10.36 0.71
N SER A 65 1.07 9.17 0.40
CA SER A 65 2.42 8.74 0.80
C SER A 65 3.50 9.67 0.25
N ARG A 66 3.36 10.13 -1.00
CA ARG A 66 4.31 11.07 -1.60
C ARG A 66 4.19 12.48 -1.01
N SER A 67 2.97 12.93 -0.72
CA SER A 67 2.74 14.20 -0.02
C SER A 67 3.35 14.20 1.38
N GLU A 68 3.15 13.12 2.14
CA GLU A 68 3.76 12.95 3.47
C GLU A 68 5.29 12.90 3.39
N ALA A 69 5.86 12.19 2.41
CA ALA A 69 7.30 12.17 2.20
C ALA A 69 7.88 13.57 1.91
N LEU A 70 7.23 14.35 1.03
CA LEU A 70 7.61 15.74 0.74
C LEU A 70 7.52 16.64 1.98
N ALA A 71 6.46 16.48 2.79
CA ALA A 71 6.30 17.25 4.02
C ALA A 71 7.38 16.93 5.06
N VAL A 72 7.87 15.68 5.13
CA VAL A 72 8.99 15.31 6.01
C VAL A 72 10.28 15.97 5.54
N VAL A 73 10.59 15.91 4.24
CA VAL A 73 11.80 16.54 3.67
C VAL A 73 11.82 18.06 3.93
N ALA A 74 10.69 18.74 3.74
CA ALA A 74 10.57 20.17 3.99
C ALA A 74 10.82 20.56 5.46
N ARG A 75 10.42 19.70 6.42
CA ARG A 75 10.64 19.93 7.86
C ARG A 75 12.09 19.67 8.28
N VAL A 76 12.78 18.72 7.65
CA VAL A 76 14.19 18.42 7.92
C VAL A 76 15.08 19.55 7.40
N GLY A 77 14.85 20.02 6.17
CA GLY A 77 15.63 21.12 5.57
C GLY A 77 15.48 22.48 6.27
N ALA A 78 14.46 22.66 7.10
CA ALA A 78 14.23 23.91 7.84
C ALA A 78 14.96 23.98 9.20
N LYS A 79 15.69 22.94 9.60
CA LYS A 79 16.47 22.90 10.86
C LYS A 79 17.98 23.11 10.69
N ASP A 80 18.47 23.22 9.46
CA ASP A 80 19.92 23.28 9.14
C ASP A 80 20.42 24.67 8.68
N THR A 81 19.69 25.74 8.99
CA THR A 81 20.09 27.16 8.83
C THR A 81 19.75 27.95 10.09
#